data_AF-A0A3D4B274-F1
#
_entry.id   AF-A0A3D4B274-F1
#
_cell.length_a   1.000
_cell.length_b   1.000
_cell.length_c   1.000
_cell.angle_alpha   90.00
_cell.angle_beta   90.00
_cell.angle_gamma   90.00
#
_symmetry.space_group_name_H-M   'P 1'
#
loop_
_entity.id
_entity.type
_entity.pdbx_description
1 polymer ?
#
loop_
_entity_poly.entity_id
_entity_poly.type
_entity_poly.pdbx_seq_one_letter_code
_entity_poly.pdbx_strand_id
1 'polypeptide(L)'
;GDIQGLLRDFGINWSISQIVWDQYNPHPDLSHLPSEVVFVGAGNENPDRFNQEAINTAQLQELILLFSGYLQPSGSADYTFTPLVQSGRISGLVPYSQMVQRNFFGGAQLVMRKTLRRPSRSMYTLAAYIEGKNAEGDSTASSSVNLMVVADVDFISQQFFDIRRLGVGGFNFDNVTFFLNSMDVLMDDESFINLRSKRVKYRTLETVEAQTLAYTQQRVQDEDQAEREAQQALEEARSRLTVRVNEVRQRTDLDEQTKQIMVRNLEEVENRRFETLKTNIETEKEAKIQASKENMEQQIRLIQNTIKNLAALMPPIPVFVLGVFIFIRRRQREKDAAVAARRLRN
;
A
#
# COMPACT_ATOMS: atom_id res chain seq x y z
N GLY A 1 -25.39 -19.57 -1.14
CA GLY A 1 -26.14 -18.44 -0.54
C GLY A 1 -25.66 -17.15 -1.16
N ASP A 2 -26.51 -16.13 -1.21
CA ASP A 2 -26.15 -14.79 -1.70
C ASP A 2 -25.70 -13.90 -0.54
N ILE A 3 -24.39 -13.88 -0.29
CA ILE A 3 -23.81 -13.07 0.79
C ILE A 3 -23.87 -11.57 0.48
N GLN A 4 -23.86 -11.17 -0.81
CA GLN A 4 -23.99 -9.76 -1.18
C GLN A 4 -25.41 -9.25 -0.92
N GLY A 5 -26.42 -10.08 -1.21
CA GLY A 5 -27.81 -9.84 -0.78
C GLY A 5 -27.88 -9.62 0.73
N LEU A 6 -27.36 -10.57 1.50
CA LEU A 6 -27.37 -10.49 2.97
C LEU A 6 -26.71 -9.22 3.52
N LEU A 7 -25.52 -8.87 3.03
CA LEU A 7 -24.82 -7.65 3.48
C LEU A 7 -25.61 -6.37 3.15
N ARG A 8 -26.27 -6.34 1.99
CA ARG A 8 -27.11 -5.22 1.57
C ARG A 8 -28.32 -5.02 2.47
N ASP A 9 -28.91 -6.11 2.95
CA ASP A 9 -30.05 -6.08 3.89
C ASP A 9 -29.64 -5.45 5.24
N PHE A 10 -28.37 -5.59 5.62
CA PHE A 10 -27.76 -4.90 6.78
C PHE A 10 -27.15 -3.53 6.43
N GLY A 11 -27.50 -2.98 5.27
CA GLY A 11 -27.08 -1.66 4.87
C GLY A 11 -25.63 -1.56 4.35
N ILE A 12 -25.00 -2.68 3.99
CA ILE A 12 -23.60 -2.73 3.53
C ILE A 12 -23.54 -3.08 2.04
N ASN A 13 -22.80 -2.28 1.28
CA ASN A 13 -22.47 -2.57 -0.10
C ASN A 13 -21.02 -3.10 -0.19
N TRP A 14 -20.87 -4.31 -0.74
CA TRP A 14 -19.57 -4.96 -0.96
C TRP A 14 -19.46 -5.47 -2.40
N SER A 15 -18.38 -5.14 -3.09
CA SER A 15 -18.12 -5.59 -4.46
C SER A 15 -17.16 -6.78 -4.48
N ILE A 16 -17.65 -7.96 -4.86
CA ILE A 16 -16.84 -9.19 -5.03
C ILE A 16 -15.76 -9.01 -6.13
N SER A 17 -16.02 -8.12 -7.09
CA SER A 17 -15.19 -7.97 -8.29
C SER A 17 -13.97 -7.06 -8.10
N GLN A 18 -13.77 -6.48 -6.92
CA GLN A 18 -12.75 -5.47 -6.68
C GLN A 18 -11.90 -5.86 -5.46
N ILE A 19 -10.59 -5.73 -5.61
CA ILE A 19 -9.60 -5.93 -4.56
C ILE A 19 -8.94 -4.58 -4.28
N VAL A 20 -8.72 -4.27 -3.01
CA VAL A 20 -7.97 -3.09 -2.59
C VAL A 20 -6.48 -3.37 -2.70
N TRP A 21 -5.75 -2.38 -3.19
CA TRP A 21 -4.29 -2.34 -3.09
C TRP A 21 -3.86 -1.06 -2.38
N ASP A 22 -2.72 -1.12 -1.71
CA ASP A 22 -2.06 -0.01 -1.04
C ASP A 22 -0.55 -0.10 -1.26
N GLN A 23 0.11 1.05 -1.45
CA GLN A 23 1.56 1.10 -1.60
C GLN A 23 2.30 1.26 -0.28
N TYR A 24 1.60 1.57 0.80
CA TYR A 24 2.21 1.63 2.13
C TYR A 24 2.67 0.24 2.58
N ASN A 25 3.96 0.11 2.83
CA ASN A 25 4.57 -1.06 3.46
C ASN A 25 5.70 -0.60 4.38
N PRO A 26 5.53 -0.68 5.72
CA PRO A 26 6.55 -0.26 6.68
C PRO A 26 7.69 -1.29 6.83
N HIS A 27 7.60 -2.44 6.16
CA HIS A 27 8.53 -3.57 6.30
C HIS A 27 9.38 -3.77 5.03
N PRO A 28 10.63 -3.28 5.00
CA PRO A 28 11.53 -3.45 3.85
C PRO A 28 11.76 -4.92 3.47
N ASP A 29 11.80 -5.82 4.46
CA ASP A 29 11.98 -7.26 4.26
C ASP A 29 10.78 -7.91 3.52
N LEU A 30 9.60 -7.28 3.59
CA LEU A 30 8.37 -7.68 2.90
C LEU A 30 8.11 -6.87 1.63
N SER A 31 9.10 -6.12 1.12
CA SER A 31 8.98 -5.31 -0.11
C SER A 31 8.70 -6.11 -1.38
N HIS A 32 8.91 -7.43 -1.34
CA HIS A 32 8.62 -8.35 -2.44
C HIS A 32 7.12 -8.71 -2.52
N LEU A 33 6.34 -8.43 -1.47
CA LEU A 33 4.91 -8.69 -1.46
C LEU A 33 4.17 -7.77 -2.44
N PRO A 34 3.10 -8.26 -3.08
CA PRO A 34 2.31 -7.44 -3.99
C PRO A 34 1.53 -6.37 -3.20
N SER A 35 1.17 -5.26 -3.86
CA SER A 35 0.45 -4.15 -3.22
C SER A 35 -0.97 -4.50 -2.76
N GLU A 36 -1.51 -5.64 -3.15
CA GLU A 36 -2.78 -6.19 -2.66
C GLU A 36 -2.64 -6.84 -1.27
N VAL A 37 -1.41 -7.01 -0.77
CA VAL A 37 -1.16 -7.21 0.66
C VAL A 37 -1.12 -5.83 1.31
N VAL A 38 -2.25 -5.45 1.91
CA VAL A 38 -2.46 -4.11 2.45
C VAL A 38 -2.00 -4.06 3.90
N PHE A 39 -1.03 -3.19 4.17
CA PHE A 39 -0.64 -2.85 5.53
C PHE A 39 -1.40 -1.59 5.97
N VAL A 40 -1.95 -1.60 7.18
CA VAL A 40 -2.61 -0.43 7.78
C VAL A 40 -1.83 -0.07 9.02
N GLY A 41 -1.25 1.12 9.05
CA GLY A 41 -0.37 1.56 10.12
C GLY A 41 -0.08 3.05 10.07
N ALA A 42 0.66 3.56 11.07
CA ALA A 42 0.86 4.99 11.26
C ALA A 42 1.38 5.77 10.05
N GLY A 43 2.22 5.12 9.23
CA GLY A 43 2.83 5.72 8.05
C GLY A 43 1.98 5.65 6.78
N ASN A 44 0.73 5.21 6.79
CA ASN A 44 -0.09 5.13 5.57
C ASN A 44 -0.74 6.47 5.15
N GLU A 45 -0.41 7.56 5.85
CA GLU A 45 -0.94 8.93 5.67
C GLU A 45 -2.47 9.07 5.78
N ASN A 46 -3.18 8.06 6.28
CA ASN A 46 -4.59 8.19 6.62
C ASN A 46 -4.73 8.41 8.14
N PRO A 47 -5.20 9.60 8.61
CA PRO A 47 -5.44 9.84 10.03
C PRO A 47 -6.56 8.95 10.58
N ASP A 48 -7.53 8.58 9.72
CA ASP A 48 -8.71 7.78 10.06
C ASP A 48 -8.52 6.29 9.76
N ARG A 49 -7.27 5.85 9.50
CA ARG A 49 -6.90 4.46 9.22
C ARG A 49 -7.41 3.47 10.26
N PHE A 50 -7.44 3.91 11.52
CA PHE A 50 -8.00 3.21 12.67
C PHE A 50 -8.89 4.21 13.37
N ASN A 51 -10.16 3.87 13.53
CA ASN A 51 -11.09 4.71 14.24
C ASN A 51 -10.65 4.87 15.70
N GLN A 52 -10.31 6.10 16.10
CA GLN A 52 -9.80 6.40 17.44
C GLN A 52 -10.91 6.50 18.49
N GLU A 53 -12.16 6.66 18.05
CA GLU A 53 -13.33 6.70 18.93
C GLU A 53 -13.82 5.28 19.27
N ALA A 54 -13.54 4.31 18.40
CA ALA A 54 -13.93 2.92 18.60
C ALA A 54 -12.88 2.16 19.44
N ILE A 55 -13.32 1.63 20.59
CA ILE A 55 -12.45 0.96 21.56
C ILE A 55 -11.70 -0.25 20.97
N ASN A 56 -12.31 -0.92 19.99
CA ASN A 56 -11.72 -2.09 19.33
C ASN A 56 -10.58 -1.75 18.36
N THR A 57 -10.49 -0.51 17.87
CA THR A 57 -9.45 -0.07 16.93
C THR A 57 -8.49 0.98 17.46
N ALA A 58 -8.86 1.75 18.49
CA ALA A 58 -8.07 2.90 18.96
C ALA A 58 -6.63 2.57 19.38
N GLN A 59 -6.36 1.32 19.78
CA GLN A 59 -5.06 0.89 20.28
C GLN A 59 -4.26 0.03 19.29
N LEU A 60 -4.80 -0.20 18.09
CA LEU A 60 -4.12 -0.97 17.06
C LEU A 60 -2.95 -0.17 16.52
N GLN A 61 -1.83 -0.85 16.29
CA GLN A 61 -0.63 -0.23 15.74
C GLN A 61 -0.49 -0.55 14.26
N GLU A 62 -0.68 -1.82 13.90
CA GLU A 62 -0.52 -2.28 12.54
C GLU A 62 -1.42 -3.49 12.24
N LEU A 63 -2.14 -3.47 11.12
CA LEU A 63 -2.87 -4.61 10.57
C LEU A 63 -2.32 -4.98 9.19
N ILE A 64 -2.49 -6.24 8.82
CA ILE A 64 -2.21 -6.74 7.48
C ILE A 64 -3.45 -7.44 6.93
N LEU A 65 -3.82 -7.16 5.69
CA LEU A 65 -4.93 -7.81 5.00
C LEU A 65 -4.48 -8.35 3.66
N LEU A 66 -4.93 -9.55 3.31
CA LEU A 66 -4.49 -10.27 2.11
C LEU A 66 -5.59 -10.20 1.04
N PHE A 67 -5.35 -9.45 -0.03
CA PHE A 67 -6.31 -9.30 -1.13
C PHE A 67 -7.70 -8.86 -0.65
N SER A 68 -7.72 -7.94 0.32
CA SER A 68 -8.95 -7.43 0.93
C SER A 68 -9.89 -6.81 -0.11
N GLY A 69 -11.18 -7.01 0.07
CA GLY A 69 -12.21 -6.17 -0.54
C GLY A 69 -12.35 -4.84 0.19
N TYR A 70 -13.43 -4.11 -0.13
CA TYR A 70 -13.79 -2.87 0.56
C TYR A 70 -15.29 -2.79 0.80
N LEU A 71 -15.67 -2.11 1.87
CA LEU A 71 -17.04 -1.95 2.33
C LEU A 71 -17.50 -0.51 2.12
N GLN A 72 -18.76 -0.34 1.72
CA GLN A 72 -19.39 0.97 1.62
C GLN A 72 -20.76 0.95 2.31
N PRO A 73 -21.21 2.06 2.88
CA PRO A 73 -22.59 2.18 3.30
C PRO A 73 -23.50 2.13 2.07
N SER A 74 -24.62 1.43 2.18
CA SER A 74 -25.68 1.41 1.17
C SER A 74 -26.51 2.71 1.13
N GLY A 75 -26.44 3.52 2.21
CA GLY A 75 -27.27 4.71 2.40
C GLY A 75 -28.60 4.46 3.13
N SER A 76 -28.83 3.25 3.65
CA SER A 76 -29.98 2.98 4.53
C SER A 76 -29.93 3.83 5.80
N ALA A 77 -31.07 4.38 6.22
CA ALA A 77 -31.21 5.13 7.45
C ALA A 77 -31.39 4.22 8.69
N ASP A 78 -31.69 2.94 8.48
CA ASP A 78 -31.97 1.98 9.56
C ASP A 78 -30.69 1.46 10.24
N TYR A 79 -29.55 1.64 9.57
CA TYR A 79 -28.25 1.15 10.00
C TYR A 79 -27.22 2.28 10.03
N THR A 80 -26.52 2.38 11.15
CA THR A 80 -25.34 3.23 11.31
C THR A 80 -24.12 2.46 10.83
N PHE A 81 -23.41 2.98 9.83
CA PHE A 81 -22.16 2.42 9.32
C PHE A 81 -20.97 3.18 9.92
N THR A 82 -20.20 2.52 10.77
CA THR A 82 -19.01 3.07 11.41
C THR A 82 -17.76 2.43 10.79
N PRO A 83 -16.98 3.15 9.97
CA PRO A 83 -15.70 2.63 9.49
C PRO A 83 -14.74 2.45 10.67
N LEU A 84 -14.06 1.30 10.70
CA LEU A 84 -13.12 0.93 11.75
C LEU A 84 -11.68 0.93 11.25
N VAL A 85 -11.48 0.34 10.07
CA VAL A 85 -10.17 0.20 9.43
C VAL A 85 -10.27 0.72 8.00
N GLN A 86 -9.33 1.58 7.60
CA GLN A 86 -9.29 2.18 6.27
C GLN A 86 -7.89 2.10 5.65
N SER A 87 -7.84 1.99 4.33
CA SER A 87 -6.60 2.03 3.54
C SER A 87 -5.90 3.39 3.63
N GLY A 88 -4.64 3.43 3.22
CA GLY A 88 -3.81 4.62 3.14
C GLY A 88 -4.08 5.48 1.91
N ARG A 89 -3.38 6.62 1.84
CA ARG A 89 -3.60 7.65 0.81
C ARG A 89 -3.23 7.22 -0.61
N ILE A 90 -2.23 6.36 -0.73
CA ILE A 90 -1.77 5.84 -2.02
C ILE A 90 -2.34 4.43 -2.18
N SER A 91 -3.67 4.36 -2.26
CA SER A 91 -4.43 3.12 -2.42
C SER A 91 -5.41 3.21 -3.59
N GLY A 92 -5.91 2.07 -4.04
CA GLY A 92 -6.84 1.99 -5.16
C GLY A 92 -7.52 0.63 -5.23
N LEU A 93 -8.25 0.42 -6.32
CA LEU A 93 -8.92 -0.85 -6.61
C LEU A 93 -8.31 -1.51 -7.84
N VAL A 94 -8.28 -2.83 -7.83
CA VAL A 94 -7.97 -3.67 -8.99
C VAL A 94 -9.11 -4.67 -9.20
N PRO A 95 -9.62 -4.82 -10.44
CA PRO A 95 -10.64 -5.84 -10.71
C PRO A 95 -10.09 -7.25 -10.51
N TYR A 96 -10.85 -8.10 -9.83
CA TYR A 96 -10.52 -9.52 -9.60
C TYR A 96 -10.16 -10.26 -10.90
N SER A 97 -10.89 -9.98 -11.99
CA SER A 97 -10.67 -10.59 -13.31
C SER A 97 -9.32 -10.24 -13.94
N GLN A 98 -8.68 -9.16 -13.51
CA GLN A 98 -7.32 -8.82 -13.96
C GLN A 98 -6.26 -9.65 -13.22
N MET A 99 -6.53 -10.05 -11.98
CA MET A 99 -5.62 -10.82 -11.14
C MET A 99 -5.81 -12.32 -11.28
N VAL A 100 -7.03 -12.80 -11.50
CA VAL A 100 -7.33 -14.23 -11.60
C VAL A 100 -7.83 -14.54 -13.00
N GLN A 101 -7.07 -15.36 -13.72
CA GLN A 101 -7.46 -15.89 -15.02
C GLN A 101 -7.83 -17.37 -14.88
N ARG A 102 -8.96 -17.74 -15.49
CA ARG A 102 -9.34 -19.15 -15.61
C ARG A 102 -8.57 -19.76 -16.77
N ASN A 103 -7.81 -20.81 -16.48
CA ASN A 103 -7.11 -21.58 -17.51
C ASN A 103 -8.08 -22.53 -18.24
N PHE A 104 -7.65 -23.06 -19.39
CA PHE A 104 -8.47 -23.93 -20.25
C PHE A 104 -8.94 -25.22 -19.56
N PHE A 105 -8.23 -25.65 -18.51
CA PHE A 105 -8.58 -26.84 -17.70
C PHE A 105 -9.48 -26.51 -16.49
N GLY A 106 -10.03 -25.30 -16.40
CA GLY A 106 -10.97 -24.90 -15.35
C GLY A 106 -10.32 -24.48 -14.02
N GLY A 107 -9.00 -24.45 -13.92
CA GLY A 107 -8.26 -23.92 -12.78
C GLY A 107 -8.16 -22.39 -12.80
N ALA A 108 -8.14 -21.79 -11.61
CA ALA A 108 -7.83 -20.38 -11.43
C ALA A 108 -6.32 -20.20 -11.26
N GLN A 109 -5.71 -19.32 -12.04
CA GLN A 109 -4.31 -18.94 -11.90
C GLN A 109 -4.22 -17.45 -11.56
N LEU A 110 -3.43 -17.13 -10.52
CA LEU A 110 -3.05 -15.75 -10.23
C LEU A 110 -2.09 -15.27 -11.31
N VAL A 111 -2.53 -14.26 -12.04
CA VAL A 111 -1.75 -13.57 -13.05
C VAL A 111 -1.38 -12.22 -12.45
N MET A 112 -0.17 -12.16 -11.90
CA MET A 112 0.46 -10.92 -11.44
C MET A 112 0.92 -10.12 -12.67
N ARG A 113 -0.04 -9.63 -13.47
CA ARG A 113 0.27 -8.61 -14.48
C ARG A 113 0.70 -7.36 -13.72
N LYS A 114 1.81 -6.75 -14.15
CA LYS A 114 2.20 -5.40 -13.73
C LYS A 114 1.20 -4.39 -14.31
N THR A 115 -0.04 -4.41 -13.84
CA THR A 115 -1.05 -3.42 -14.17
C THR A 115 -0.73 -2.15 -13.40
N LEU A 116 -0.72 -1.02 -14.11
CA LEU A 116 -0.46 0.28 -13.53
C LEU A 116 -1.52 0.58 -12.45
N ARG A 117 -1.05 0.90 -11.25
CA ARG A 117 -1.91 1.15 -10.08
C ARG A 117 -2.05 2.65 -9.89
N ARG A 118 -3.17 3.21 -10.37
CA ARG A 118 -3.49 4.63 -10.20
C ARG A 118 -4.16 4.84 -8.86
N PRO A 119 -3.55 5.58 -7.92
CA PRO A 119 -4.17 5.82 -6.63
C PRO A 119 -5.50 6.54 -6.82
N SER A 120 -6.50 6.03 -6.14
CA SER A 120 -7.78 6.70 -5.99
C SER A 120 -7.63 7.92 -5.10
N ARG A 121 -8.56 8.87 -5.23
CA ARG A 121 -8.68 9.98 -4.29
C ARG A 121 -9.40 9.59 -2.99
N SER A 122 -9.95 8.38 -2.93
CA SER A 122 -10.75 7.88 -1.81
C SER A 122 -9.96 6.85 -1.01
N MET A 123 -10.14 6.87 0.31
CA MET A 123 -9.74 5.77 1.18
C MET A 123 -10.82 4.70 1.18
N TYR A 124 -10.41 3.44 1.29
CA TYR A 124 -11.31 2.30 1.23
C TYR A 124 -11.46 1.69 2.62
N THR A 125 -12.71 1.53 3.06
CA THR A 125 -13.02 0.88 4.35
C THR A 125 -12.82 -0.62 4.23
N LEU A 126 -11.91 -1.17 5.02
CA LEU A 126 -11.54 -2.59 5.02
C LEU A 126 -12.29 -3.37 6.11
N ALA A 127 -12.64 -2.69 7.21
CA ALA A 127 -13.51 -3.22 8.25
C ALA A 127 -14.45 -2.14 8.77
N ALA A 128 -15.68 -2.54 9.12
CA ALA A 128 -16.72 -1.65 9.62
C ALA A 128 -17.54 -2.33 10.71
N TYR A 129 -18.06 -1.48 11.61
CA TYR A 129 -19.06 -1.84 12.61
C TYR A 129 -20.41 -1.27 12.20
N ILE A 130 -21.43 -2.11 12.27
CA ILE A 130 -22.79 -1.76 11.85
C ILE A 130 -23.73 -1.99 13.02
N GLU A 131 -24.47 -0.94 13.36
CA GLU A 131 -25.50 -0.95 14.38
C GLU A 131 -26.84 -0.57 13.77
N GLY A 132 -27.90 -1.30 14.10
CA GLY A 132 -29.24 -0.96 13.64
C GLY A 132 -30.33 -1.59 14.49
N LYS A 133 -31.56 -1.17 14.24
CA LYS A 133 -32.74 -1.81 14.84
C LYS A 133 -33.39 -2.66 13.76
N ASN A 134 -33.52 -3.97 13.99
CA ASN A 134 -34.26 -4.83 13.07
C ASN A 134 -35.71 -4.33 12.94
N ALA A 135 -36.12 -4.03 11.70
CA ALA A 135 -37.48 -3.57 11.41
C ALA A 135 -38.52 -4.71 11.33
N GLU A 136 -38.11 -5.98 11.27
CA GLU A 136 -39.01 -7.12 10.97
C GLU A 136 -38.87 -8.34 11.93
N GLY A 137 -38.73 -8.10 13.25
CA GLY A 137 -38.68 -9.17 14.25
C GLY A 137 -39.72 -8.99 15.37
N ASP A 138 -40.51 -10.04 15.62
CA ASP A 138 -41.60 -10.11 16.60
C ASP A 138 -41.24 -9.58 18.00
N SER A 139 -42.21 -8.95 18.65
CA SER A 139 -42.06 -7.96 19.72
C SER A 139 -41.65 -8.50 21.10
N THR A 140 -40.66 -9.40 21.19
CA THR A 140 -40.23 -10.01 22.48
C THR A 140 -38.75 -9.92 22.83
N ALA A 141 -37.92 -9.30 22.01
CA ALA A 141 -36.70 -8.63 22.44
C ALA A 141 -36.35 -7.59 21.38
N SER A 142 -35.96 -6.39 21.80
CA SER A 142 -35.33 -5.41 20.91
C SER A 142 -34.05 -6.03 20.34
N SER A 143 -34.15 -6.79 19.24
CA SER A 143 -33.00 -7.40 18.57
C SER A 143 -32.28 -6.31 17.79
N SER A 144 -31.45 -5.54 18.49
CA SER A 144 -30.47 -4.67 17.86
C SER A 144 -29.52 -5.53 17.03
N VAL A 145 -29.26 -5.10 15.81
CA VAL A 145 -28.23 -5.70 14.97
C VAL A 145 -26.91 -5.08 15.38
N ASN A 146 -25.99 -5.91 15.86
CA ASN A 146 -24.59 -5.54 16.09
C ASN A 146 -23.75 -6.42 15.17
N LEU A 147 -23.12 -5.83 14.15
CA LEU A 147 -22.42 -6.58 13.12
C LEU A 147 -21.02 -6.02 12.91
N MET A 148 -20.02 -6.90 13.00
CA MET A 148 -18.64 -6.62 12.62
C MET A 148 -18.36 -7.24 11.25
N VAL A 149 -17.94 -6.45 10.28
CA VAL A 149 -17.59 -6.95 8.94
C VAL A 149 -16.17 -6.59 8.60
N VAL A 150 -15.39 -7.61 8.20
CA VAL A 150 -14.03 -7.49 7.69
C VAL A 150 -14.02 -8.02 6.27
N ALA A 151 -13.50 -7.24 5.33
CA ALA A 151 -13.50 -7.59 3.90
C ALA A 151 -12.34 -8.53 3.50
N ASP A 152 -11.90 -9.39 4.41
CA ASP A 152 -10.82 -10.36 4.19
C ASP A 152 -11.16 -11.66 4.93
N VAL A 153 -11.21 -12.77 4.18
CA VAL A 153 -11.51 -14.11 4.71
C VAL A 153 -10.29 -14.72 5.39
N ASP A 154 -9.09 -14.39 4.93
CA ASP A 154 -7.82 -14.90 5.44
C ASP A 154 -7.25 -14.01 6.56
N PHE A 155 -8.03 -13.01 7.03
CA PHE A 155 -7.66 -12.06 8.07
C PHE A 155 -7.12 -12.72 9.34
N ILE A 156 -7.62 -13.93 9.64
CA ILE A 156 -7.17 -14.77 10.75
C ILE A 156 -6.89 -16.16 10.20
N SER A 157 -5.64 -16.37 9.84
CA SER A 157 -5.13 -17.66 9.39
C SER A 157 -4.08 -18.19 10.36
N GLN A 158 -3.84 -19.51 10.31
CA GLN A 158 -2.80 -20.16 11.10
C GLN A 158 -1.43 -19.50 10.88
N GLN A 159 -1.17 -19.01 9.67
CA GLN A 159 0.06 -18.32 9.31
C GLN A 159 0.29 -17.05 10.15
N PHE A 160 -0.75 -16.27 10.42
CA PHE A 160 -0.63 -15.08 11.29
C PHE A 160 -0.37 -15.46 12.76
N PHE A 161 -0.93 -16.56 13.23
CA PHE A 161 -0.60 -17.09 14.56
C PHE A 161 0.85 -17.58 14.65
N ASP A 162 1.35 -18.24 13.61
CA ASP A 162 2.72 -18.73 13.57
C ASP A 162 3.73 -17.57 13.50
N ILE A 163 3.46 -16.52 12.72
CA ILE A 163 4.27 -15.29 12.67
C ILE A 163 4.35 -14.65 14.07
N ARG A 164 3.20 -14.51 14.74
CA ARG A 164 3.14 -13.95 16.11
C ARG A 164 3.86 -14.82 17.14
N ARG A 165 3.73 -16.16 17.04
CA ARG A 165 4.36 -17.11 17.98
C ARG A 165 5.88 -17.11 17.84
N LEU A 166 6.38 -17.04 16.61
CA LEU A 166 7.81 -17.08 16.34
C LEU A 166 8.47 -15.75 16.69
N GLY A 167 7.78 -14.61 16.54
CA GLY A 167 8.34 -13.28 16.84
C GLY A 167 9.60 -12.94 16.02
N VAL A 168 9.86 -13.71 14.96
CA VAL A 168 11.05 -13.60 14.11
C VAL A 168 10.84 -12.43 13.16
N GLY A 169 11.84 -11.54 13.08
CA GLY A 169 11.83 -10.41 12.13
C GLY A 169 11.12 -9.15 12.62
N GLY A 170 10.60 -9.11 13.86
CA GLY A 170 9.95 -7.92 14.41
C GLY A 170 8.55 -7.64 13.85
N PHE A 171 7.97 -8.57 13.10
CA PHE A 171 6.60 -8.47 12.60
C PHE A 171 5.60 -8.77 13.72
N ASN A 172 4.84 -7.77 14.16
CA ASN A 172 3.79 -7.92 15.16
C ASN A 172 2.50 -7.25 14.69
N PHE A 173 1.73 -8.01 13.90
CA PHE A 173 0.43 -7.55 13.42
C PHE A 173 -0.65 -7.73 14.50
N ASP A 174 -1.54 -6.75 14.58
CA ASP A 174 -2.64 -6.72 15.53
C ASP A 174 -3.92 -7.40 15.02
N ASN A 175 -3.87 -8.21 13.94
CA ASN A 175 -5.04 -8.92 13.41
C ASN A 175 -5.80 -9.71 14.48
N VAL A 176 -5.06 -10.50 15.27
CA VAL A 176 -5.64 -11.30 16.38
C VAL A 176 -6.16 -10.39 17.49
N THR A 177 -5.47 -9.29 17.79
CA THR A 177 -5.94 -8.30 18.77
C THR A 177 -7.27 -7.70 18.33
N PHE A 178 -7.36 -7.23 17.09
CA PHE A 178 -8.55 -6.61 16.54
C PHE A 178 -9.72 -7.59 16.56
N PHE A 179 -9.50 -8.85 16.20
CA PHE A 179 -10.53 -9.88 16.28
C PHE A 179 -11.07 -10.08 17.70
N LEU A 180 -10.17 -10.25 18.68
CA LEU A 180 -10.58 -10.43 20.08
C LEU A 180 -11.31 -9.19 20.58
N ASN A 181 -10.79 -7.99 20.33
CA ASN A 181 -11.47 -6.75 20.70
C ASN A 181 -12.86 -6.63 20.04
N SER A 182 -13.00 -7.11 18.80
CA SER A 182 -14.27 -7.06 18.08
C SER A 182 -15.28 -8.06 18.64
N MET A 183 -14.81 -9.24 19.06
CA MET A 183 -15.64 -10.21 19.78
C MET A 183 -16.09 -9.65 21.13
N ASP A 184 -15.17 -9.05 21.88
CA ASP A 184 -15.42 -8.39 23.17
C ASP A 184 -16.51 -7.30 23.01
N VAL A 185 -16.41 -6.45 21.98
CA VAL A 185 -17.45 -5.43 21.65
C VAL A 185 -18.78 -6.05 21.26
N LEU A 186 -18.80 -7.09 20.42
CA LEU A 186 -20.04 -7.76 20.02
C LEU A 186 -20.74 -8.49 21.19
N MET A 187 -20.01 -8.79 22.26
CA MET A 187 -20.53 -9.41 23.49
C MET A 187 -20.84 -8.37 24.58
N ASP A 188 -20.70 -7.07 24.30
CA ASP A 188 -20.83 -5.97 25.26
C ASP A 188 -19.91 -6.14 26.50
N ASP A 189 -18.75 -6.81 26.37
CA ASP A 189 -17.76 -7.01 27.43
C ASP A 189 -16.45 -6.25 27.14
N GLU A 190 -16.43 -4.96 27.49
CA GLU A 190 -15.27 -4.09 27.25
C GLU A 190 -14.16 -4.22 28.31
N SER A 191 -14.34 -5.07 29.33
CA SER A 191 -13.48 -5.11 30.52
C SER A 191 -12.04 -5.52 30.20
N PHE A 192 -11.84 -6.38 29.20
CA PHE A 192 -10.53 -6.91 28.80
C PHE A 192 -9.78 -6.03 27.79
N ILE A 193 -10.46 -5.15 27.06
CA ILE A 193 -9.82 -4.32 26.02
C ILE A 193 -8.87 -3.31 26.65
N ASN A 194 -9.30 -2.67 27.75
CA ASN A 194 -8.49 -1.71 28.50
C ASN A 194 -7.23 -2.32 29.13
N LEU A 195 -7.25 -3.62 29.48
CA LEU A 195 -6.08 -4.31 30.05
C LEU A 195 -5.03 -4.67 28.99
N ARG A 196 -5.44 -4.90 27.74
CA ARG A 196 -4.55 -5.23 26.60
C ARG A 196 -3.79 -4.01 26.04
N SER A 197 -4.15 -2.81 26.51
CA SER A 197 -3.65 -1.50 26.05
C SER A 197 -2.21 -1.17 26.45
N LYS A 198 -1.67 -1.80 27.50
CA LYS A 198 -0.30 -1.55 28.01
C LYS A 198 0.78 -2.26 27.19
N ARG A 199 0.81 -2.04 25.88
CA ARG A 199 1.86 -2.58 25.00
C ARG A 199 2.84 -1.50 24.60
N VAL A 200 4.08 -1.93 24.36
CA VAL A 200 5.12 -1.07 23.79
C VAL A 200 4.63 -0.60 22.42
N LYS A 201 4.58 0.72 22.22
CA LYS A 201 4.34 1.30 20.89
C LYS A 201 5.57 1.02 20.04
N TYR A 202 5.39 0.26 18.96
CA TYR A 202 6.40 0.12 17.92
C TYR A 202 6.56 1.48 17.27
N ARG A 203 7.69 2.11 17.58
CA ARG A 203 8.10 3.35 16.93
C ARG A 203 8.90 2.97 15.71
N THR A 204 8.24 2.97 14.56
CA THR A 204 8.94 2.94 13.28
C THR A 204 9.73 4.23 13.13
N LEU A 205 10.71 4.24 12.23
CA LEU A 205 11.47 5.45 11.93
C LEU A 205 10.56 6.42 11.16
N GLU A 206 9.71 7.16 11.87
CA GLU A 206 8.72 8.11 11.33
C GLU A 206 9.34 9.01 10.23
N THR A 207 10.57 9.46 10.44
CA THR A 207 11.32 10.28 9.46
C THR A 207 11.64 9.52 8.18
N VAL A 208 12.00 8.24 8.27
CA VAL A 208 12.29 7.39 7.11
C VAL A 208 11.00 7.10 6.36
N GLU A 209 9.92 6.77 7.07
CA GLU A 209 8.61 6.54 6.45
C GLU A 209 8.11 7.78 5.70
N ALA A 210 8.16 8.96 6.32
CA ALA A 210 7.78 10.22 5.69
C ALA A 210 8.59 10.53 4.41
N GLN A 211 9.88 10.21 4.40
CA GLN A 211 10.71 10.37 3.21
C GLN A 211 10.38 9.32 2.13
N THR A 212 10.19 8.06 2.52
CA THR A 212 9.79 6.96 1.60
C THR A 212 8.43 7.23 0.93
N LEU A 213 7.51 7.89 1.63
CA LEU A 213 6.20 8.29 1.09
C LEU A 213 6.32 9.29 -0.07
N ALA A 214 7.12 10.34 0.09
CA ALA A 214 7.35 11.33 -0.97
C ALA A 214 7.89 10.67 -2.24
N TYR A 215 8.83 9.73 -2.10
CA TYR A 215 9.36 8.96 -3.22
C TYR A 215 8.33 8.01 -3.84
N THR A 216 7.48 7.41 -3.01
CA THR A 216 6.38 6.55 -3.49
C THR A 216 5.39 7.35 -4.34
N GLN A 217 5.05 8.57 -3.90
CA GLN A 217 4.19 9.46 -4.68
C GLN A 217 4.84 9.91 -5.99
N GLN A 218 6.14 10.24 -5.97
CA GLN A 218 6.88 10.58 -7.19
C GLN A 218 6.93 9.39 -8.17
N ARG A 219 7.15 8.16 -7.67
CA ARG A 219 7.14 6.95 -8.49
C ARG A 219 5.82 6.75 -9.20
N VAL A 220 4.70 6.94 -8.51
CA VAL A 220 3.36 6.87 -9.14
C VAL A 220 3.23 7.90 -10.27
N GLN A 221 3.74 9.12 -10.08
CA GLN A 221 3.69 10.14 -11.12
C GLN A 221 4.56 9.81 -12.33
N ASP A 222 5.77 9.29 -12.10
CA ASP A 222 6.69 8.83 -13.16
C ASP A 222 6.08 7.66 -13.95
N GLU A 223 5.50 6.70 -13.24
CA GLU A 223 4.79 5.55 -13.82
C GLU A 223 3.59 6.01 -14.67
N ASP A 224 2.78 6.94 -14.17
CA ASP A 224 1.67 7.53 -14.91
C ASP A 224 2.12 8.32 -16.14
N GLN A 225 3.25 9.03 -16.05
CA GLN A 225 3.80 9.77 -17.17
C GLN A 225 4.34 8.85 -18.26
N ALA A 226 5.11 7.82 -17.89
CA ALA A 226 5.64 6.83 -18.84
C ALA A 226 4.51 6.09 -19.56
N GLU A 227 3.41 5.79 -18.87
CA GLU A 227 2.23 5.18 -19.49
C GLU A 227 1.52 6.14 -20.45
N ARG A 228 1.34 7.41 -20.09
CA ARG A 228 0.73 8.41 -20.99
C ARG A 228 1.54 8.55 -22.27
N GLU A 229 2.86 8.61 -22.17
CA GLU A 229 3.78 8.64 -23.32
C GLU A 229 3.63 7.38 -24.19
N ALA A 230 3.59 6.20 -23.56
CA ALA A 230 3.40 4.93 -24.28
C ALA A 230 2.03 4.86 -24.98
N GLN A 231 0.96 5.28 -24.31
CA GLN A 231 -0.39 5.29 -24.89
C GLN A 231 -0.49 6.26 -26.08
N GLN A 232 0.07 7.46 -25.95
CA GLN A 232 0.14 8.42 -27.05
C GLN A 232 0.92 7.87 -28.23
N ALA A 233 2.08 7.24 -28.00
CA ALA A 233 2.88 6.64 -29.06
C ALA A 233 2.16 5.47 -29.76
N LEU A 234 1.44 4.63 -29.00
CA LEU A 234 0.62 3.55 -29.55
C LEU A 234 -0.55 4.08 -30.37
N GLU A 235 -1.22 5.13 -29.90
CA GLU A 235 -2.35 5.75 -30.60
C GLU A 235 -1.89 6.46 -31.89
N GLU A 236 -0.75 7.15 -31.86
CA GLU A 236 -0.11 7.72 -33.04
C GLU A 236 0.32 6.64 -34.05
N ALA A 237 0.85 5.51 -33.57
CA ALA A 237 1.17 4.37 -34.44
C ALA A 237 -0.09 3.77 -35.09
N ARG A 238 -1.20 3.63 -34.34
CA ARG A 238 -2.49 3.17 -34.87
C ARG A 238 -3.09 4.14 -35.90
N SER A 239 -2.96 5.45 -35.66
CA SER A 239 -3.48 6.44 -36.61
C SER A 239 -2.69 6.41 -37.92
N ARG A 240 -1.35 6.32 -37.85
CA ARG A 240 -0.48 6.16 -39.03
C ARG A 240 -0.84 4.92 -39.85
N LEU A 241 -1.08 3.79 -39.17
CA LEU A 241 -1.54 2.56 -39.83
C LEU A 241 -2.85 2.77 -40.59
N THR A 242 -3.83 3.39 -39.92
CA THR A 242 -5.15 3.64 -40.49
C THR A 242 -5.08 4.55 -41.71
N VAL A 243 -4.24 5.60 -41.67
CA VAL A 243 -4.01 6.50 -42.81
C VAL A 243 -3.42 5.74 -44.00
N ARG A 244 -2.38 4.92 -43.79
CA ARG A 244 -1.74 4.12 -44.84
C ARG A 244 -2.71 3.12 -45.50
N VAL A 245 -3.55 2.47 -44.71
CA VAL A 245 -4.57 1.54 -45.21
C VAL A 245 -5.63 2.30 -46.03
N ASN A 246 -6.05 3.48 -45.57
CA ASN A 246 -7.02 4.32 -46.28
C ASN A 246 -6.47 4.90 -47.60
N GLU A 247 -5.19 5.29 -47.64
CA GLU A 247 -4.52 5.73 -48.88
C GLU A 247 -4.60 4.68 -49.98
N VAL A 248 -4.41 3.40 -49.64
CA VAL A 248 -4.50 2.29 -50.62
C VAL A 248 -5.95 2.03 -51.03
N ARG A 249 -6.92 2.19 -50.12
CA ARG A 249 -8.35 2.02 -50.43
C ARG A 249 -8.89 3.12 -51.38
N GLN A 250 -8.38 4.34 -51.28
CA GLN A 250 -8.83 5.50 -52.06
C GLN A 250 -8.18 5.62 -53.46
N ARG A 251 -7.22 4.76 -53.80
CA ARG A 251 -6.58 4.75 -55.11
C ARG A 251 -7.57 4.42 -56.23
N THR A 252 -7.60 5.24 -57.29
CA THR A 252 -8.53 5.09 -58.43
C THR A 252 -7.91 4.37 -59.63
N ASP A 253 -6.62 4.03 -59.55
CA ASP A 253 -5.80 3.42 -60.61
C ASP A 253 -5.80 1.87 -60.59
N LEU A 254 -6.43 1.24 -59.59
CA LEU A 254 -6.41 -0.21 -59.38
C LEU A 254 -7.81 -0.82 -59.49
N ASP A 255 -7.89 -2.09 -59.92
CA ASP A 255 -9.14 -2.86 -59.90
C ASP A 255 -9.49 -3.31 -58.47
N GLU A 256 -10.76 -3.66 -58.25
CA GLU A 256 -11.28 -3.93 -56.90
C GLU A 256 -10.68 -5.20 -56.27
N GLN A 257 -10.31 -6.20 -57.06
CA GLN A 257 -9.67 -7.43 -56.56
C GLN A 257 -8.19 -7.19 -56.19
N THR A 258 -7.43 -6.44 -56.98
CA THR A 258 -6.04 -6.09 -56.65
C THR A 258 -5.97 -5.18 -55.43
N LYS A 259 -6.93 -4.25 -55.27
CA LYS A 259 -7.04 -3.45 -54.04
C LYS A 259 -7.22 -4.32 -52.81
N GLN A 260 -8.10 -5.32 -52.84
CA GLN A 260 -8.34 -6.20 -51.69
C GLN A 260 -7.08 -7.00 -51.31
N ILE A 261 -6.35 -7.54 -52.30
CA ILE A 261 -5.10 -8.27 -52.06
C ILE A 261 -4.02 -7.34 -51.50
N MET A 262 -3.89 -6.14 -52.06
CA MET A 262 -2.90 -5.16 -51.63
C MET A 262 -3.18 -4.62 -50.23
N VAL A 263 -4.44 -4.34 -49.90
CA VAL A 263 -4.88 -3.93 -48.56
C VAL A 263 -4.58 -5.03 -47.55
N ARG A 264 -4.91 -6.30 -47.85
CA ARG A 264 -4.64 -7.43 -46.95
C ARG A 264 -3.14 -7.63 -46.69
N ASN A 265 -2.32 -7.59 -47.74
CA ASN A 265 -0.86 -7.68 -47.59
C ASN A 265 -0.27 -6.50 -46.80
N LEU A 266 -0.79 -5.30 -47.02
CA LEU A 266 -0.39 -4.10 -46.27
C LEU A 266 -0.79 -4.21 -44.80
N GLU A 267 -2.03 -4.63 -44.52
CA GLU A 267 -2.52 -4.86 -43.16
C GLU A 267 -1.67 -5.90 -42.43
N GLU A 268 -1.27 -7.01 -43.08
CA GLU A 268 -0.40 -8.02 -42.46
C GLU A 268 1.01 -7.49 -42.16
N VAL A 269 1.65 -6.80 -43.12
CA VAL A 269 3.01 -6.26 -42.95
C VAL A 269 3.03 -5.16 -41.89
N GLU A 270 2.05 -4.26 -41.92
CA GLU A 270 1.98 -3.17 -40.98
C GLU A 270 1.52 -3.62 -39.58
N ASN A 271 0.64 -4.63 -39.46
CA ASN A 271 0.32 -5.22 -38.16
C ASN A 271 1.55 -5.87 -37.52
N ARG A 272 2.41 -6.55 -38.30
CA ARG A 272 3.69 -7.07 -37.77
C ARG A 272 4.61 -5.94 -37.30
N ARG A 273 4.72 -4.86 -38.08
CA ARG A 273 5.50 -3.67 -37.69
C ARG A 273 4.92 -3.02 -36.43
N PHE A 274 3.60 -2.93 -36.34
CA PHE A 274 2.89 -2.40 -35.18
C PHE A 274 3.14 -3.24 -33.93
N GLU A 275 3.08 -4.58 -34.01
CA GLU A 275 3.40 -5.44 -32.87
C GLU A 275 4.86 -5.29 -32.41
N THR A 276 5.82 -5.16 -33.34
CA THR A 276 7.22 -4.87 -32.99
C THR A 276 7.35 -3.51 -32.31
N LEU A 277 6.70 -2.47 -32.85
CA LEU A 277 6.73 -1.13 -32.28
C LEU A 277 6.08 -1.10 -30.89
N LYS A 278 4.94 -1.77 -30.74
CA LYS A 278 4.24 -1.94 -29.45
C LYS A 278 5.15 -2.61 -28.44
N THR A 279 5.82 -3.70 -28.82
CA THR A 279 6.79 -4.40 -27.95
C THR A 279 7.94 -3.47 -27.54
N ASN A 280 8.47 -2.68 -28.46
CA ASN A 280 9.53 -1.71 -28.16
C ASN A 280 9.06 -0.61 -27.20
N ILE A 281 7.86 -0.07 -27.42
CA ILE A 281 7.24 0.95 -26.55
C ILE A 281 6.98 0.36 -25.14
N GLU A 282 6.44 -0.87 -25.06
CA GLU A 282 6.23 -1.57 -23.79
C GLU A 282 7.56 -1.81 -23.07
N THR A 283 8.61 -2.20 -23.79
CA THR A 283 9.96 -2.41 -23.23
C THR A 283 10.58 -1.10 -22.73
N GLU A 284 10.48 -0.01 -23.50
CA GLU A 284 10.98 1.31 -23.09
C GLU A 284 10.25 1.83 -21.84
N LYS A 285 8.93 1.64 -21.81
CA LYS A 285 8.11 1.95 -20.64
C LYS A 285 8.59 1.15 -19.42
N GLU A 286 8.76 -0.16 -19.56
CA GLU A 286 9.25 -1.00 -18.47
C GLU A 286 10.66 -0.59 -18.00
N ALA A 287 11.55 -0.23 -18.92
CA ALA A 287 12.88 0.27 -18.59
C ALA A 287 12.82 1.59 -17.81
N LYS A 288 11.96 2.54 -18.21
CA LYS A 288 11.74 3.81 -17.48
C LYS A 288 11.22 3.55 -16.06
N ILE A 289 10.22 2.67 -15.91
CA ILE A 289 9.66 2.30 -14.60
C ILE A 289 10.74 1.64 -13.72
N GLN A 290 11.52 0.72 -14.28
CA GLN A 290 12.57 0.02 -13.56
C GLN A 290 13.69 0.98 -13.12
N ALA A 291 14.12 1.90 -13.99
CA ALA A 291 15.11 2.91 -13.65
C ALA A 291 14.62 3.85 -12.53
N SER A 292 13.34 4.27 -12.57
CA SER A 292 12.73 5.07 -11.48
C SER A 292 12.75 4.28 -10.16
N LYS A 293 12.40 3.00 -10.18
CA LYS A 293 12.45 2.11 -9.01
C LYS A 293 13.87 1.99 -8.43
N GLU A 294 14.87 1.78 -9.27
CA GLU A 294 16.27 1.65 -8.83
C GLU A 294 16.80 2.95 -8.21
N ASN A 295 16.53 4.10 -8.84
CA ASN A 295 16.91 5.40 -8.30
C ASN A 295 16.26 5.66 -6.92
N MET A 296 15.01 5.26 -6.74
CA MET A 296 14.32 5.35 -5.45
C MET A 296 14.96 4.44 -4.39
N GLU A 297 15.21 3.17 -4.71
CA GLU A 297 15.84 2.23 -3.77
C GLU A 297 17.22 2.72 -3.33
N GLN A 298 18.00 3.31 -4.24
CA GLN A 298 19.28 3.93 -3.90
C GLN A 298 19.11 5.10 -2.92
N GLN A 299 18.15 6.00 -3.15
CA GLN A 299 17.89 7.13 -2.26
C GLN A 299 17.43 6.69 -0.86
N ILE A 300 16.54 5.69 -0.79
CA ILE A 300 16.11 5.11 0.50
C ILE A 300 17.32 4.51 1.24
N ARG A 301 18.20 3.79 0.55
CA ARG A 301 19.42 3.23 1.17
C ARG A 301 20.36 4.32 1.68
N LEU A 302 20.51 5.44 0.96
CA LEU A 302 21.34 6.56 1.40
C LEU A 302 20.79 7.20 2.69
N ILE A 303 19.47 7.40 2.77
CA ILE A 303 18.80 7.89 3.98
C ILE A 303 19.04 6.95 5.15
N GLN A 304 18.79 5.65 4.96
CA GLN A 304 19.01 4.64 5.99
C GLN A 304 20.47 4.61 6.45
N ASN A 305 21.44 4.68 5.53
CA ASN A 305 22.86 4.68 5.86
C ASN A 305 23.28 5.94 6.61
N THR A 306 22.74 7.10 6.25
CA THR A 306 23.02 8.36 6.96
C THR A 306 22.54 8.29 8.40
N ILE A 307 21.33 7.76 8.62
CA ILE A 307 20.77 7.56 9.95
C ILE A 307 21.57 6.52 10.74
N LYS A 308 21.92 5.38 10.12
CA LYS A 308 22.75 4.34 10.75
C LYS A 308 24.12 4.90 11.16
N ASN A 309 24.75 5.71 10.30
CA ASN A 309 26.03 6.36 10.60
C ASN A 309 25.91 7.36 11.74
N LEU A 310 24.87 8.20 11.75
CA LEU A 310 24.61 9.14 12.85
C LEU A 310 24.34 8.41 14.16
N ALA A 311 23.56 7.33 14.14
CA ALA A 311 23.25 6.52 15.31
C ALA A 311 24.50 5.82 15.87
N ALA A 312 25.44 5.41 15.02
CA ALA A 312 26.71 4.84 15.45
C ALA A 312 27.72 5.89 15.95
N LEU A 313 27.71 7.10 15.37
CA LEU A 313 28.69 8.14 15.68
C LEU A 313 28.30 9.02 16.88
N MET A 314 27.01 9.16 17.20
CA MET A 314 26.55 10.01 18.32
C MET A 314 26.93 9.51 19.72
N PRO A 315 26.80 8.21 20.06
CA PRO A 315 27.10 7.71 21.41
C PRO A 315 28.50 8.04 21.97
N PRO A 316 29.60 8.01 21.20
CA PRO A 316 30.92 8.37 21.73
C PRO A 316 31.16 9.88 21.88
N ILE A 317 30.34 10.76 21.28
CA ILE A 317 30.56 12.22 21.30
C ILE A 317 30.60 12.78 22.73
N PRO A 318 29.65 12.47 23.64
CA PRO A 318 29.71 12.98 25.01
C PRO A 318 30.98 12.56 25.76
N VAL A 319 31.44 11.31 25.56
CA VAL A 319 32.66 10.79 26.18
C VAL A 319 33.90 11.51 25.63
N PHE A 320 33.94 11.72 24.31
CA PHE A 320 35.02 12.45 23.66
C PHE A 320 35.08 13.91 24.13
N VAL A 321 33.94 14.60 24.19
CA VAL A 321 33.82 15.99 24.69
C VAL A 321 34.31 16.07 26.15
N LEU A 322 33.92 15.12 27.00
CA LEU A 322 34.39 15.05 28.38
C LEU A 322 35.92 14.85 28.47
N GLY A 323 36.48 13.97 27.64
CA GLY A 323 37.92 13.74 27.55
C GLY A 323 38.69 14.99 27.12
N VAL A 324 38.21 15.70 26.09
CA VAL A 324 38.79 16.98 25.64
C VAL A 324 38.70 18.04 26.73
N PHE A 325 37.55 18.15 27.42
CA PHE A 325 37.37 19.08 28.52
C PHE A 325 38.37 18.83 29.67
N ILE A 326 38.54 17.57 30.08
CA ILE A 326 39.51 17.19 31.11
C ILE A 326 40.95 17.53 30.67
N PHE A 327 41.30 17.25 29.41
CA PHE A 327 42.63 17.55 28.87
C PHE A 327 42.92 19.05 28.85
N ILE A 328 41.96 19.88 28.40
CA ILE A 328 42.11 21.35 28.40
C ILE A 328 42.30 21.85 29.83
N ARG A 329 41.48 21.38 30.77
CA ARG A 329 41.56 21.77 32.18
C ARG A 329 42.89 21.38 32.82
N ARG A 330 43.42 20.19 32.49
CA ARG A 330 44.75 19.76 32.94
C ARG A 330 45.86 20.65 32.38
N ARG A 331 45.83 20.94 31.08
CA ARG A 331 46.85 21.76 30.41
C ARG A 331 46.89 23.21 30.92
N GLN A 332 45.74 23.80 31.26
CA GLN A 332 45.68 25.12 31.88
C GLN A 332 46.34 25.12 33.27
N ARG A 333 46.02 24.12 34.11
CA ARG A 333 46.65 23.97 35.43
C ARG A 333 48.17 23.78 35.36
N GLU A 334 48.67 23.03 34.38
CA GLU A 334 50.11 22.85 34.18
C GLU A 334 50.80 24.17 33.75
N LYS A 335 50.15 25.01 32.93
CA LYS A 335 50.65 26.35 32.60
C LYS A 335 50.67 27.27 33.81
N ASP A 336 49.60 27.29 34.60
CA ASP A 336 49.52 28.11 35.82
C ASP A 336 50.55 27.67 36.86
N ALA A 337 50.76 26.36 37.02
CA ALA A 337 51.79 25.80 37.89
C ALA A 337 53.22 26.13 37.41
N ALA A 338 53.47 26.11 36.10
CA ALA A 338 54.78 26.50 35.54
C ALA A 338 55.08 28.01 35.73
N VAL A 339 54.06 28.87 35.65
CA VAL A 339 54.19 30.30 35.95
C VAL A 339 54.42 30.54 37.44
N ALA A 340 53.72 29.82 38.32
CA ALA A 340 53.93 29.89 39.76
C ALA A 340 55.33 29.38 40.17
N ALA A 341 55.81 28.30 39.58
CA ALA A 341 57.15 27.76 39.84
C ALA A 341 58.28 28.70 39.35
N ARG A 342 58.05 29.45 38.26
CA ARG A 342 59.00 30.50 37.81
C ARG A 342 59.02 31.71 38.75
N ARG A 343 57.91 32.07 39.40
CA ARG A 343 57.87 33.15 40.39
C ARG A 343 58.60 32.82 41.70
N LEU A 344 58.71 31.54 42.05
CA LEU A 344 59.44 31.07 43.25
C LEU A 344 60.96 30.97 43.03
N ARG A 345 61.44 31.16 41.81
CA ARG A 345 62.87 31.01 41.44
C ARG A 345 63.56 32.34 41.15
N ASN A 346 62.88 33.47 41.31
CA ASN A 346 63.44 34.82 41.22
C ASN A 346 63.55 35.45 42.60
#